data_AF-A0A9R0VRE9-F1
#
_entry.id   AF-A0A9R0VRE9-F1
#
_cell.length_a   1.000
_cell.length_b   1.000
_cell.length_c   1.000
_cell.angle_alpha   90.00
_cell.angle_beta   90.00
_cell.angle_gamma   90.00
#
_symmetry.space_group_name_H-M   'P 1'
#
loop_
_entity.id
_entity.type
_entity.pdbx_description
1 polymer ?
#
loop_
_entity_poly.entity_id
_entity_poly.type
_entity_poly.pdbx_seq_one_letter_code
_entity_poly.pdbx_strand_id
1 'polypeptide(L)'
;MIEAMLPLLKPSPYGGRIVNVSSRLGRANGRRNKIGDAILREQLLTDDCLSEELIDGMVTKFLEQVKQNSWSSIEWPQMYTDYSISKLAVNVYTRLMAKRLADRSEGQKIYINCFCPGWVKTAMTDWEGNISAEEGADTGVWLALLPHGLWFAFYFAR
;
A
#
# COMPACT_ATOMS: atom_id res chain seq x y z
N MET A 1 -11.05 -4.72 -6.98
CA MET A 1 -10.24 -5.36 -8.04
C MET A 1 -9.49 -6.59 -7.53
N ILE A 2 -8.70 -6.50 -6.46
CA ILE A 2 -7.94 -7.66 -5.91
C ILE A 2 -8.87 -8.84 -5.60
N GLU A 3 -9.96 -8.63 -4.86
CA GLU A 3 -10.90 -9.69 -4.50
C GLU A 3 -11.48 -10.41 -5.72
N ALA A 4 -11.86 -9.66 -6.75
CA ALA A 4 -12.37 -10.23 -8.00
C ALA A 4 -11.34 -11.09 -8.74
N MET A 5 -10.04 -10.83 -8.54
CA MET A 5 -8.95 -11.59 -9.15
C MET A 5 -8.52 -12.80 -8.31
N LEU A 6 -8.85 -12.86 -7.00
CA LEU A 6 -8.44 -13.96 -6.12
C LEU A 6 -8.86 -15.34 -6.63
N PRO A 7 -10.10 -15.56 -7.13
CA PRO A 7 -10.51 -16.86 -7.68
C PRO A 7 -9.75 -17.27 -8.94
N LEU A 8 -9.13 -16.32 -9.66
CA LEU A 8 -8.40 -16.56 -10.90
C LEU A 8 -6.93 -16.90 -10.69
N LEU A 9 -6.39 -16.66 -9.49
CA LEU A 9 -5.01 -17.00 -9.16
C LEU A 9 -4.86 -18.53 -9.08
N LYS A 10 -4.08 -19.07 -10.02
CA LYS A 10 -3.85 -20.51 -10.12
C LYS A 10 -3.08 -21.03 -8.89
N PRO A 11 -3.44 -22.23 -8.38
CA PRO A 11 -2.62 -22.94 -7.41
C PRO A 11 -1.19 -23.11 -7.91
N SER A 12 -0.22 -22.98 -7.00
CA SER A 12 1.21 -23.09 -7.30
C SER A 12 1.94 -23.60 -6.07
N PRO A 13 2.91 -24.52 -6.22
CA PRO A 13 3.76 -24.94 -5.10
C PRO A 13 4.59 -23.77 -4.55
N TYR A 14 4.80 -22.70 -5.34
CA TYR A 14 5.50 -21.48 -4.92
C TYR A 14 4.54 -20.38 -4.44
N GLY A 15 3.22 -20.61 -4.51
CA GLY A 15 2.15 -19.66 -4.22
C GLY A 15 1.94 -18.57 -5.28
N GLY A 16 0.78 -17.93 -5.27
CA GLY A 16 0.48 -16.74 -6.07
C GLY A 16 1.17 -15.49 -5.54
N ARG A 17 1.28 -14.45 -6.37
CA ARG A 17 1.89 -13.16 -6.02
C ARG A 17 0.96 -12.01 -6.39
N ILE A 18 0.77 -11.09 -5.47
CA ILE A 18 0.11 -9.80 -5.70
C ILE A 18 1.10 -8.72 -5.26
N VAL A 19 1.45 -7.81 -6.17
CA VAL A 19 2.41 -6.74 -5.89
C VAL A 19 1.74 -5.40 -6.17
N ASN A 20 1.51 -4.63 -5.11
CA ASN A 20 0.90 -3.31 -5.19
C ASN A 20 1.98 -2.22 -5.32
N VAL A 21 1.91 -1.43 -6.39
CA VAL A 21 2.79 -0.25 -6.56
C VAL A 21 2.27 0.91 -5.70
N SER A 22 3.00 1.20 -4.64
CA SER A 22 2.70 2.24 -3.65
C SER A 22 3.74 3.37 -3.66
N SER A 23 3.84 4.13 -2.56
CA SER A 23 4.81 5.20 -2.37
C SER A 23 5.21 5.35 -0.91
N ARG A 24 6.42 5.88 -0.68
CA ARG A 24 6.92 6.27 0.65
C ARG A 24 6.09 7.37 1.30
N LEU A 25 5.36 8.14 0.50
CA LEU A 25 4.44 9.17 0.99
C LEU A 25 3.22 8.58 1.69
N GLY A 26 2.86 7.32 1.40
CA GLY A 26 1.76 6.60 2.05
C GLY A 26 2.15 5.88 3.34
N ARG A 27 3.31 6.15 3.95
CA ARG A 27 3.70 5.51 5.21
C ARG A 27 2.90 6.11 6.37
N ALA A 28 2.15 5.28 7.10
CA ALA A 28 1.34 5.75 8.24
C ALA A 28 2.21 6.41 9.34
N ASN A 29 3.46 5.97 9.49
CA ASN A 29 4.44 6.54 10.42
C ASN A 29 5.55 7.36 9.72
N GLY A 30 5.20 8.13 8.67
CA GLY A 30 6.15 9.02 8.01
C GLY A 30 6.63 10.14 8.94
N ARG A 31 7.95 10.35 9.08
CA ARG A 31 8.51 11.40 9.96
C ARG A 31 7.96 12.81 9.67
N ARG A 32 7.78 13.14 8.39
CA ARG A 32 7.36 14.48 7.91
C ARG A 32 6.00 14.48 7.22
N ASN A 33 5.41 13.31 6.96
CA ASN A 33 4.18 13.16 6.19
C ASN A 33 3.35 12.03 6.83
N LYS A 34 2.60 12.36 7.88
CA LYS A 34 1.80 11.41 8.66
C LYS A 34 0.42 12.00 8.94
N ILE A 35 -0.52 11.11 9.26
CA ILE A 35 -1.80 11.50 9.83
C ILE A 35 -1.56 12.14 11.20
N GLY A 36 -2.16 13.32 11.41
CA GLY A 36 -2.13 14.08 12.66
C GLY A 36 -3.03 13.48 13.74
N ASP A 37 -4.17 12.91 13.34
CA ASP A 37 -5.04 12.12 14.22
C ASP A 37 -4.29 10.89 14.76
N ALA A 38 -3.91 10.97 16.04
CA ALA A 38 -3.09 9.95 16.68
C ALA A 38 -3.85 8.62 16.87
N ILE A 39 -5.16 8.67 17.09
CA ILE A 39 -5.99 7.49 17.31
C ILE A 39 -6.13 6.73 16.00
N LEU A 40 -6.52 7.43 14.93
CA LEU A 40 -6.62 6.83 13.61
C LEU A 40 -5.27 6.26 13.16
N ARG A 41 -4.18 6.99 13.38
CA ARG A 41 -2.83 6.51 13.04
C ARG A 41 -2.48 5.23 13.80
N GLU A 42 -2.80 5.14 15.09
CA GLU A 42 -2.52 3.93 15.89
C GLU A 42 -3.34 2.73 15.39
N GLN A 43 -4.62 2.94 15.07
CA GLN A 43 -5.48 1.90 14.49
C GLN A 43 -4.92 1.40 13.15
N LEU A 44 -4.43 2.30 12.29
CA LEU A 44 -3.82 1.94 10.99
C LEU A 44 -2.46 1.26 11.12
N LEU A 45 -1.78 1.42 12.27
CA LEU A 45 -0.52 0.76 12.56
C LEU A 45 -0.71 -0.64 13.17
N THR A 46 -1.86 -0.89 13.80
CA THR A 46 -2.16 -2.14 14.53
C THR A 46 -2.91 -3.14 13.64
N ASP A 47 -2.29 -4.28 13.29
CA ASP A 47 -2.88 -5.27 12.36
C ASP A 47 -4.21 -5.88 12.85
N ASP A 48 -4.47 -5.86 14.16
CA ASP A 48 -5.74 -6.32 14.74
C ASP A 48 -6.87 -5.30 14.65
N CYS A 49 -6.54 -4.03 14.44
CA CYS A 49 -7.53 -2.97 14.24
C CYS A 49 -7.86 -2.74 12.76
N LEU A 50 -7.08 -3.32 11.84
CA LEU A 50 -7.29 -3.13 10.41
C LEU A 50 -8.58 -3.81 9.95
N SER A 51 -9.44 -3.05 9.29
CA SER A 51 -10.63 -3.53 8.58
C SER A 51 -10.86 -2.70 7.32
N GLU A 52 -11.69 -3.21 6.40
CA GLU A 52 -12.05 -2.43 5.20
C GLU A 52 -12.83 -1.17 5.58
N GLU A 53 -13.71 -1.27 6.57
CA GLU A 53 -14.52 -0.16 7.07
C GLU A 53 -13.65 0.96 7.68
N LEU A 54 -12.56 0.61 8.37
CA LEU A 54 -11.60 1.61 8.87
C LEU A 54 -10.90 2.35 7.72
N ILE A 55 -10.47 1.61 6.69
CA ILE A 55 -9.75 2.16 5.54
C ILE A 55 -10.69 3.04 4.70
N ASP A 56 -11.88 2.53 4.40
CA ASP A 56 -12.91 3.25 3.66
C ASP A 56 -13.42 4.46 4.44
N GLY A 57 -13.58 4.33 5.76
CA GLY A 57 -13.92 5.43 6.66
C GLY A 57 -12.88 6.55 6.63
N MET A 58 -11.59 6.21 6.67
CA MET A 58 -10.50 7.18 6.52
C MET A 58 -10.58 7.93 5.18
N VAL A 59 -10.70 7.20 4.07
CA VAL A 59 -10.76 7.79 2.72
C VAL A 59 -12.02 8.65 2.56
N THR A 60 -13.17 8.17 3.04
CA THR A 60 -14.45 8.86 2.97
C THR A 60 -14.43 10.16 3.77
N LYS A 61 -13.92 10.11 5.01
CA LYS A 61 -13.72 11.30 5.86
C LYS A 61 -12.87 12.36 5.14
N PHE A 62 -11.77 11.94 4.52
CA PHE A 62 -10.93 12.86 3.75
C PHE A 62 -11.69 13.47 2.56
N LEU A 63 -12.39 12.65 1.76
CA LEU A 63 -13.16 13.14 0.61
C LEU A 63 -14.29 14.10 1.02
N GLU A 64 -14.94 13.87 2.15
CA GLU A 64 -15.95 14.78 2.71
C GLU A 64 -15.34 16.12 3.12
N GLN A 65 -14.19 16.11 3.80
CA GLN A 65 -13.48 17.33 4.16
C GLN A 65 -12.94 18.08 2.92
N VAL A 66 -12.58 17.37 1.85
CA VAL A 66 -12.25 17.99 0.55
C VAL A 66 -13.47 18.71 -0.02
N LYS A 67 -14.64 18.07 -0.06
CA LYS A 67 -15.89 18.69 -0.54
C LYS A 67 -16.29 19.93 0.28
N GLN A 68 -16.02 19.91 1.58
CA GLN A 68 -16.32 21.00 2.51
C GLN A 68 -15.20 22.05 2.59
N ASN A 69 -14.09 21.86 1.85
CA ASN A 69 -12.91 22.71 1.88
C ASN A 69 -12.27 22.86 3.28
N SER A 70 -12.36 21.81 4.12
CA SER A 70 -11.92 21.76 5.52
C SER A 70 -10.73 20.80 5.76
N TRP A 71 -10.17 20.23 4.69
CA TRP A 71 -9.10 19.23 4.73
C TRP A 71 -7.70 19.80 5.04
N SER A 72 -7.49 21.12 4.99
CA SER A 72 -6.17 21.75 5.13
C SER A 72 -5.64 21.81 6.58
N SER A 73 -6.29 21.11 7.51
CA SER A 73 -5.86 21.00 8.90
C SER A 73 -4.57 20.16 9.04
N ILE A 74 -3.94 20.22 10.22
CA ILE A 74 -2.77 19.40 10.58
C ILE A 74 -3.11 17.89 10.70
N GLU A 75 -4.36 17.50 10.44
CA GLU A 75 -4.86 16.13 10.57
C GLU A 75 -4.35 15.22 9.44
N TRP A 76 -4.03 15.77 8.26
CA TRP A 76 -3.67 14.99 7.08
C TRP A 76 -2.20 15.16 6.67
N PRO A 77 -1.64 14.21 5.91
CA PRO A 77 -0.33 14.36 5.29
C PRO A 77 -0.28 15.63 4.44
N GLN A 78 0.77 16.45 4.58
CA GLN A 78 0.86 17.78 3.95
C GLN A 78 1.56 17.77 2.58
N MET A 79 2.29 16.70 2.25
CA MET A 79 3.02 16.59 1.00
C MET A 79 2.21 15.73 0.02
N TYR A 80 1.66 16.36 -1.05
CA TYR A 80 0.76 15.68 -2.01
C TYR A 80 -0.35 14.92 -1.27
N THR A 81 -1.20 15.65 -0.55
CA THR A 81 -2.12 15.10 0.46
C THR A 81 -3.01 13.97 -0.05
N ASP A 82 -3.71 14.22 -1.15
CA ASP A 82 -4.59 13.28 -1.83
C ASP A 82 -3.84 12.01 -2.28
N TYR A 83 -2.69 12.20 -2.93
CA TYR A 83 -1.82 11.11 -3.35
C TYR A 83 -1.32 10.30 -2.14
N SER A 84 -0.87 10.96 -1.08
CA SER A 84 -0.40 10.34 0.16
C SER A 84 -1.47 9.49 0.83
N ILE A 85 -2.70 10.00 0.91
CA ILE A 85 -3.84 9.27 1.48
C ILE A 85 -4.19 8.07 0.61
N SER A 86 -4.18 8.21 -0.72
CA SER A 86 -4.42 7.08 -1.63
C SER A 86 -3.37 5.97 -1.46
N LYS A 87 -2.08 6.33 -1.33
CA LYS A 87 -0.99 5.36 -1.15
C LYS A 87 -0.94 4.78 0.26
N LEU A 88 -1.38 5.55 1.25
CA LEU A 88 -1.60 5.03 2.60
C LEU A 88 -2.67 3.94 2.60
N ALA A 89 -3.82 4.19 1.97
CA ALA A 89 -4.89 3.20 1.81
C ALA A 89 -4.38 1.92 1.14
N VAL A 90 -3.58 2.03 0.07
CA VAL A 90 -2.93 0.87 -0.58
C VAL A 90 -2.03 0.09 0.39
N ASN A 91 -1.22 0.78 1.20
CA ASN A 91 -0.32 0.13 2.16
C ASN A 91 -1.08 -0.63 3.25
N VAL A 92 -2.08 0.00 3.86
CA VAL A 92 -2.87 -0.64 4.93
C VAL A 92 -3.77 -1.75 4.39
N TYR A 93 -4.35 -1.58 3.20
CA TYR A 93 -5.12 -2.63 2.53
C TYR A 93 -4.24 -3.84 2.19
N THR A 94 -2.99 -3.60 1.77
CA THR A 94 -2.01 -4.68 1.53
C THR A 94 -1.79 -5.51 2.80
N ARG A 95 -1.64 -4.87 3.97
CA ARG A 95 -1.48 -5.57 5.26
C ARG A 95 -2.73 -6.34 5.66
N LEU A 96 -3.90 -5.73 5.52
CA LEU A 96 -5.19 -6.38 5.79
C LEU A 96 -5.38 -7.64 4.94
N MET A 97 -5.16 -7.52 3.63
CA MET A 97 -5.27 -8.64 2.70
C MET A 97 -4.23 -9.72 2.97
N ALA A 98 -3.02 -9.34 3.38
CA ALA A 98 -2.02 -10.30 3.82
C ALA A 98 -2.61 -11.16 4.97
N LYS A 99 -3.11 -10.54 6.05
CA LYS A 99 -3.74 -11.25 7.16
C LYS A 99 -4.86 -12.19 6.70
N ARG A 100 -5.77 -11.71 5.85
CA ARG A 100 -6.87 -12.53 5.29
C ARG A 100 -6.39 -13.74 4.46
N LEU A 101 -5.21 -13.65 3.85
CA LEU A 101 -4.65 -14.69 2.97
C LEU A 101 -3.64 -15.62 3.67
N ALA A 102 -3.26 -15.35 4.93
CA ALA A 102 -2.22 -16.07 5.66
C ALA A 102 -2.56 -17.57 5.83
N ASP A 103 -3.83 -17.88 6.12
CA ASP A 103 -4.29 -19.22 6.50
C ASP A 103 -4.68 -20.12 5.32
N ARG A 104 -4.44 -19.68 4.07
CA ARG A 104 -4.74 -20.50 2.88
C ARG A 104 -3.95 -21.81 2.92
N SER A 105 -4.52 -22.88 2.38
CA SER A 105 -3.87 -24.21 2.36
C SER A 105 -2.56 -24.19 1.56
N GLU A 106 -1.68 -25.15 1.85
CA GLU A 106 -0.47 -25.35 1.06
C GLU A 106 -0.82 -25.59 -0.42
N GLY A 107 -0.01 -25.05 -1.34
CA GLY A 107 -0.31 -25.03 -2.77
C GLY A 107 -1.34 -23.97 -3.22
N GLN A 108 -2.03 -23.31 -2.28
CA GLN A 108 -2.93 -22.18 -2.53
C GLN A 108 -2.50 -20.88 -1.82
N LYS A 109 -1.28 -20.84 -1.27
CA LYS A 109 -0.71 -19.65 -0.65
C LYS A 109 -0.68 -18.50 -1.66
N ILE A 110 -1.04 -17.29 -1.21
CA ILE A 110 -0.97 -16.06 -2.01
C ILE A 110 -0.21 -15.04 -1.18
N TYR A 111 0.92 -14.57 -1.68
CA TYR A 111 1.73 -13.55 -1.04
C TYR A 111 1.37 -12.19 -1.62
N ILE A 112 1.01 -11.25 -0.76
CA ILE A 112 0.71 -9.88 -1.14
C ILE A 112 1.68 -8.92 -0.46
N ASN A 113 2.30 -8.06 -1.26
CA ASN A 113 3.25 -7.06 -0.80
C ASN A 113 3.02 -5.74 -1.53
N CYS A 114 3.58 -4.66 -0.98
CA CYS A 114 3.58 -3.36 -1.64
C CYS A 114 4.98 -2.76 -1.61
N PHE A 115 5.28 -1.91 -2.59
CA PHE A 115 6.59 -1.27 -2.67
C PHE A 115 6.52 0.15 -3.21
N CYS A 116 7.54 0.95 -2.94
CA CYS A 116 7.76 2.25 -3.56
C CYS A 116 8.88 2.12 -4.60
N PRO A 117 8.61 2.42 -5.89
CA PRO A 117 9.61 2.33 -6.95
C PRO A 117 10.66 3.45 -6.88
N GLY A 118 10.47 4.43 -5.98
CA GLY A 118 11.33 5.61 -5.86
C GLY A 118 10.78 6.80 -6.64
N TRP A 119 11.62 7.81 -6.89
CA TRP A 119 11.24 8.96 -7.73
C TRP A 119 11.69 8.72 -9.17
N VAL A 120 10.83 8.02 -9.90
CA VAL A 120 11.11 7.45 -11.22
C VAL A 120 10.77 8.44 -12.34
N LYS A 121 11.64 8.56 -13.33
CA LYS A 121 11.43 9.37 -14.54
C LYS A 121 10.32 8.77 -15.42
N THR A 122 9.09 9.26 -15.26
CA THR A 122 7.92 8.81 -16.03
C THR A 122 7.03 9.99 -16.38
N ALA A 123 6.03 9.80 -17.24
CA ALA A 123 5.04 10.83 -17.51
C ALA A 123 4.28 11.30 -16.25
N MET A 124 4.15 10.47 -15.20
CA MET A 124 3.51 10.86 -13.92
C MET A 124 4.30 11.95 -13.17
N THR A 125 5.62 11.99 -13.38
CA THR A 125 6.53 12.93 -12.74
C THR A 125 7.00 14.02 -13.71
N ASP A 126 6.32 14.19 -14.85
CA ASP A 126 6.77 15.07 -15.94
C ASP A 126 8.22 14.77 -16.39
N TRP A 127 8.59 13.48 -16.34
CA TRP A 127 9.94 12.96 -16.61
C TRP A 127 11.03 13.43 -15.63
N GLU A 128 10.66 14.11 -14.55
CA GLU A 128 11.53 14.37 -13.40
C GLU A 128 11.76 13.09 -12.60
N GLY A 129 12.90 13.01 -11.92
CA GLY A 129 13.26 11.83 -11.14
C GLY A 129 14.75 11.56 -11.13
N ASN A 130 15.19 10.78 -10.16
CA ASN A 130 16.58 10.33 -10.06
C ASN A 130 16.77 8.85 -10.42
N ILE A 131 15.70 8.15 -10.80
CA ILE A 131 15.67 6.70 -11.07
C ILE A 131 15.05 6.43 -12.45
N SER A 132 15.59 5.49 -13.22
CA SER A 132 15.01 5.06 -14.51
C SER A 132 13.78 4.15 -14.33
N ALA A 133 12.97 3.98 -15.36
CA ALA A 133 11.82 3.07 -15.30
C ALA A 133 12.22 1.63 -15.00
N GLU A 134 13.33 1.17 -15.58
CA GLU A 134 13.92 -0.15 -15.35
C GLU A 134 14.37 -0.31 -13.90
N GLU A 135 15.10 0.67 -13.36
CA GLU A 135 15.54 0.66 -11.96
C GLU A 135 14.38 0.70 -10.97
N GLY A 136 13.30 1.43 -11.30
CA GLY A 136 12.09 1.50 -10.49
C GLY A 136 11.27 0.20 -10.52
N ALA A 137 11.31 -0.53 -11.64
CA ALA A 137 10.62 -1.81 -11.81
C ALA A 137 11.29 -2.96 -11.05
N ASP A 138 12.61 -2.88 -10.83
CA ASP A 138 13.44 -3.93 -10.21
C ASP A 138 12.81 -4.52 -8.93
N THR A 139 12.43 -3.69 -7.96
CA THR A 139 11.84 -4.18 -6.70
C THR A 139 10.48 -4.84 -6.92
N GLY A 140 9.66 -4.33 -7.85
CA GLY A 140 8.37 -4.93 -8.17
C GLY A 140 8.52 -6.31 -8.81
N VAL A 141 9.47 -6.45 -9.74
CA VAL A 141 9.81 -7.72 -10.38
C VAL A 141 10.36 -8.71 -9.37
N TRP A 142 11.27 -8.27 -8.49
CA TRP A 142 11.81 -9.10 -7.42
C TRP A 142 10.72 -9.63 -6.49
N LEU A 143 9.78 -8.79 -6.05
CA LEU A 143 8.64 -9.22 -5.23
C LEU A 143 7.71 -10.21 -5.95
N ALA A 144 7.52 -10.03 -7.26
CA ALA A 144 6.73 -10.93 -8.08
C ALA A 144 7.41 -12.29 -8.31
N LEU A 145 8.73 -12.38 -8.13
CA LEU A 145 9.53 -13.58 -8.39
C LEU A 145 10.16 -14.17 -7.11
N LEU A 146 9.79 -13.67 -5.93
CA LEU A 146 10.35 -14.11 -4.64
C LEU A 146 10.24 -15.64 -4.47
N PRO A 147 11.32 -16.33 -4.03
CA PRO A 147 11.27 -17.75 -3.70
C PRO A 147 10.23 -18.06 -2.60
N HIS A 148 9.78 -19.32 -2.54
CA HIS A 148 8.82 -19.78 -1.51
C HIS A 148 9.37 -19.56 -0.09
N GLY A 149 8.48 -19.20 0.84
CA GLY A 149 8.80 -19.09 2.27
C GLY A 149 9.46 -17.78 2.71
N LEU A 150 9.69 -16.82 1.82
CA LEU A 150 10.36 -15.56 2.14
C LEU A 150 9.40 -14.36 2.05
N TRP A 151 9.15 -13.73 3.21
CA TRP A 151 8.53 -12.41 3.43
C TRP A 151 7.06 -12.24 3.02
N PHE A 152 6.21 -11.91 4.00
CA PHE A 152 4.79 -11.68 3.82
C PHE A 152 4.40 -10.35 4.50
N ALA A 153 3.60 -9.52 3.83
CA ALA A 153 3.09 -8.23 4.34
C ALA A 153 4.13 -7.10 4.53
N PHE A 154 5.27 -7.13 3.84
CA PHE A 154 6.28 -6.08 3.99
C PHE A 154 6.08 -4.92 3.01
N TYR A 155 6.36 -3.71 3.50
CA TYR A 155 6.52 -2.53 2.69
C TYR A 155 8.00 -2.39 2.30
N PHE A 156 8.29 -2.41 1.01
CA PHE A 156 9.66 -2.26 0.50
C PHE A 156 9.85 -0.86 -0.09
N ALA A 157 10.91 -0.18 0.32
CA ALA A 157 11.36 1.04 -0.36
C ALA A 157 12.87 0.98 -0.52
N ARG A 158 13.31 1.39 -1.71
CA ARG A 158 14.66 1.91 -1.91
C ARG A 158 14.81 3.29 -1.27
#